data_AF-A0A345T4V8-F1
#
_entry.id   AF-A0A345T4V8-F1
#
_cell.length_a   1.000
_cell.length_b   1.000
_cell.length_c   1.000
_cell.angle_alpha   90.00
_cell.angle_beta   90.00
_cell.angle_gamma   90.00
#
_symmetry.space_group_name_H-M   'P 1'
#
loop_
_entity.id
_entity.type
_entity.pdbx_description
1 polymer ?
#
loop_
_entity_poly.entity_id
_entity_poly.type
_entity_poly.pdbx_seq_one_letter_code
_entity_poly.pdbx_strand_id
1 'polypeptide(L)'
;MPTNPVFHGNPPSVAVVTSHGRQTLSGNSDDRLIDVLNRHNVPWSAISAYVIHKAGEAPQLFPSLDVRLGELEEGAEVLLYFNRNVNPFKFSLGAFKLIESETPGAEATEYIYQRLDNETGTAEAFLKKLSPEECKQIIADRVGDTVRQHVPAGSTLVVGVSGGGDSNAMLYGLSRLKDHGITVRPVILKGIPDWDAGVPRAEALCENYGLDLKVMEADEVKDLLGIPRDSVDLIDRFEQEFQGDDFEFLGTLMIRLALSKYARELGTQYIVTGVNLEDIVCENLFRVSSGLKPAGFPVRTIGDVTLVLPLWLCPKRIIDGCFPKFSLENYDARYPCFSLGRNLYYSVVYAMQSQFPGYLEQLARGMSELSLKDPVEYTYNEQLGFHTERTVPFPLLRRFQRMLTGATPN
;
A
#
# COMPACT_ATOMS: atom_id res chain seq x y z
N MET A 1 -9.29 47.92 11.77
CA MET A 1 -10.76 47.76 11.92
C MET A 1 -11.01 47.01 13.20
N PRO A 2 -11.95 47.43 14.07
CA PRO A 2 -12.25 46.69 15.28
C PRO A 2 -12.96 45.39 14.91
N THR A 3 -12.42 44.26 15.36
CA THR A 3 -13.08 42.96 15.27
C THR A 3 -14.29 42.99 16.19
N ASN A 4 -15.49 42.89 15.62
CA ASN A 4 -16.72 42.76 16.41
C ASN A 4 -16.61 41.55 17.34
N PRO A 5 -17.11 41.65 18.58
CA PRO A 5 -17.20 40.50 19.48
C PRO A 5 -18.10 39.44 18.82
N VAL A 6 -17.55 38.24 18.63
CA VAL A 6 -18.31 37.07 18.18
C VAL A 6 -19.19 36.64 19.35
N PHE A 7 -20.50 36.86 19.23
CA PHE A 7 -21.46 36.36 20.20
C PHE A 7 -21.53 34.83 20.09
N HIS A 8 -21.21 34.13 21.17
CA HIS A 8 -21.34 32.68 21.29
C HIS A 8 -22.82 32.30 21.50
N GLY A 9 -23.63 32.42 20.44
CA GLY A 9 -24.90 31.68 20.36
C GLY A 9 -24.62 30.18 20.30
N ASN A 10 -25.57 29.36 20.76
CA ASN A 10 -25.44 27.91 20.60
C ASN A 10 -25.33 27.58 19.10
N PRO A 11 -24.33 26.79 18.67
CA PRO A 11 -24.18 26.45 17.26
C PRO A 11 -25.42 25.71 16.75
N PRO A 12 -25.75 25.85 15.45
CA PRO A 12 -26.84 25.11 14.84
C PRO A 12 -26.66 23.60 15.03
N SER A 13 -27.78 22.88 15.14
CA SER A 13 -27.71 21.43 15.22
C SER A 13 -27.42 20.84 13.84
N VAL A 14 -26.45 19.94 13.74
CA VAL A 14 -26.12 19.24 12.49
C VAL A 14 -26.47 17.77 12.66
N ALA A 15 -27.23 17.19 11.73
CA ALA A 15 -27.61 15.78 11.80
C ALA A 15 -27.52 15.07 10.45
N VAL A 16 -26.93 13.88 10.46
CA VAL A 16 -27.03 12.93 9.36
C VAL A 16 -28.38 12.24 9.40
N VAL A 17 -29.08 12.25 8.28
CA VAL A 17 -30.41 11.65 8.14
C VAL A 17 -30.37 10.54 7.11
N THR A 18 -30.83 9.37 7.52
CA THR A 18 -31.00 8.19 6.66
C THR A 18 -32.38 7.57 6.92
N SER A 19 -32.82 6.68 6.04
CA SER A 19 -33.97 5.79 6.27
C SER A 19 -33.81 4.88 7.51
N HIS A 20 -32.57 4.66 7.95
CA HIS A 20 -32.21 3.81 9.08
C HIS A 20 -32.15 4.58 10.41
N GLY A 21 -32.35 5.90 10.38
CA GLY A 21 -32.32 6.75 11.56
C GLY A 21 -31.53 8.03 11.35
N ARG A 22 -31.42 8.78 12.45
CA ARG A 22 -30.82 10.10 12.52
C ARG A 22 -29.70 10.11 13.56
N GLN A 23 -28.55 10.69 13.20
CA GLN A 23 -27.42 10.87 14.12
C GLN A 23 -26.99 12.34 14.13
N THR A 24 -26.96 12.95 15.31
CA THR A 24 -26.44 14.30 15.50
C THR A 24 -24.92 14.29 15.45
N LEU A 25 -24.34 15.25 14.73
CA LEU A 25 -22.92 15.51 14.65
C LEU A 25 -22.57 16.69 15.55
N SER A 26 -21.47 16.57 16.30
CA SER A 26 -20.93 17.68 17.08
C SER A 26 -20.10 18.62 16.21
N GLY A 27 -20.30 19.93 16.37
CA GLY A 27 -19.55 20.99 15.71
C GLY A 27 -19.52 22.27 16.55
N ASN A 28 -18.53 23.11 16.29
CA ASN A 28 -18.37 24.44 16.89
C ASN A 28 -18.81 25.52 15.90
N SER A 29 -19.16 26.71 16.38
CA SER A 29 -19.57 27.84 15.52
C SER A 29 -18.52 28.22 14.47
N ASP A 30 -17.23 28.03 14.78
CA ASP A 30 -16.14 28.31 13.84
C ASP A 30 -15.90 27.18 12.83
N ASP A 31 -16.46 25.98 13.01
CA ASP A 31 -16.29 24.89 12.06
C ASP A 31 -17.03 25.21 10.76
N ARG A 32 -16.40 24.94 9.61
CA ARG A 32 -17.16 24.81 8.36
C ARG A 32 -17.85 23.46 8.36
N LEU A 33 -18.95 23.34 7.62
CA LEU A 33 -19.66 22.06 7.54
C LEU A 33 -18.75 20.92 7.05
N ILE A 34 -17.85 21.18 6.09
CA ILE A 34 -16.89 20.18 5.62
C ILE A 34 -15.95 19.69 6.74
N ASP A 35 -15.58 20.55 7.69
CA ASP A 35 -14.72 20.18 8.81
C ASP A 35 -15.48 19.25 9.78
N VAL A 36 -16.77 19.50 10.00
CA VAL A 36 -17.66 18.62 10.76
C VAL A 36 -17.80 17.27 10.07
N LEU A 37 -18.08 17.25 8.76
CA LEU A 37 -18.21 16.01 7.99
C LEU A 37 -16.95 15.15 8.08
N ASN A 38 -15.78 15.76 7.88
CA ASN A 38 -14.49 15.06 7.95
C ASN A 38 -14.21 14.50 9.35
N ARG A 39 -14.47 15.26 10.41
CA ARG A 39 -14.28 14.81 11.81
C ARG A 39 -15.12 13.57 12.13
N HIS A 40 -16.32 13.48 11.57
CA HIS A 40 -17.25 12.38 11.80
C HIS A 40 -17.18 11.29 10.71
N ASN A 41 -16.18 11.34 9.82
CA ASN A 41 -16.00 10.41 8.70
C ASN A 41 -17.25 10.27 7.81
N VAL A 42 -17.98 11.36 7.59
CA VAL A 42 -19.14 11.41 6.70
C VAL A 42 -18.68 11.90 5.32
N PRO A 43 -18.75 11.09 4.24
CA PRO A 43 -18.33 11.54 2.92
C PRO A 43 -19.23 12.67 2.43
N TRP A 44 -18.66 13.85 2.19
CA TRP A 44 -19.42 15.02 1.71
C TRP A 44 -20.15 14.76 0.39
N SER A 45 -19.60 13.88 -0.46
CA SER A 45 -20.20 13.49 -1.74
C SER A 45 -21.42 12.58 -1.59
N ALA A 46 -21.61 11.99 -0.40
CA ALA A 46 -22.71 11.08 -0.11
C ALA A 46 -23.97 11.80 0.41
N ILE A 47 -23.92 13.11 0.66
CA ILE A 47 -25.03 13.86 1.27
C ILE A 47 -25.59 14.97 0.39
N SER A 48 -26.83 15.36 0.70
CA SER A 48 -27.45 16.62 0.29
C SER A 48 -27.80 17.40 1.56
N ALA A 49 -27.35 18.65 1.66
CA ALA A 49 -27.51 19.46 2.86
C ALA A 49 -28.75 20.35 2.77
N TYR A 50 -29.64 20.20 3.74
CA TYR A 50 -30.82 21.05 3.92
C TYR A 50 -30.69 21.85 5.20
N VAL A 51 -31.23 23.06 5.22
CA VAL A 51 -31.34 23.88 6.43
C VAL A 51 -32.81 24.13 6.72
N ILE A 52 -33.16 24.06 8.01
CA ILE A 52 -34.41 24.58 8.57
C ILE A 52 -34.01 25.80 9.37
N HIS A 53 -34.35 27.00 8.88
CA HIS A 53 -33.95 28.26 9.54
C HIS A 53 -34.70 28.45 10.86
N LYS A 54 -36.00 28.11 10.89
CA LYS A 54 -36.82 28.20 12.09
C LYS A 54 -37.66 26.93 12.27
N ALA A 55 -37.87 26.56 13.52
CA ALA A 55 -38.69 25.41 13.87
C ALA A 55 -40.08 25.49 13.19
N GLY A 56 -40.44 24.45 12.44
CA GLY A 56 -41.70 24.37 11.69
C GLY A 56 -41.63 24.83 10.23
N GLU A 57 -40.51 25.41 9.79
CA GLU A 57 -40.29 25.70 8.38
C GLU A 57 -39.91 24.44 7.58
N ALA A 58 -40.15 24.47 6.27
CA ALA A 58 -39.76 23.38 5.37
C ALA A 58 -38.24 23.37 5.18
N PRO A 59 -37.58 22.18 5.14
CA PRO A 59 -36.15 22.08 4.84
C PRO A 59 -35.85 22.64 3.44
N GLN A 60 -34.82 23.49 3.34
CA GLN A 60 -34.36 24.07 2.08
C GLN A 60 -32.95 23.56 1.73
N LEU A 61 -32.77 23.07 0.51
CA LEU A 61 -31.46 22.66 -0.01
C LEU A 61 -30.55 23.89 -0.11
N PHE A 62 -29.32 23.80 0.38
CA PHE A 62 -28.39 24.93 0.33
C PHE A 62 -26.95 24.51 0.04
N PRO A 63 -26.14 25.35 -0.65
CA PRO A 63 -24.70 25.18 -0.74
C PRO A 63 -24.07 25.37 0.64
N SER A 64 -23.35 24.37 1.13
CA SER A 64 -23.08 24.29 2.58
C SER A 64 -21.66 23.94 2.98
N LEU A 65 -20.82 23.41 2.08
CA LEU A 65 -19.54 22.81 2.49
C LEU A 65 -18.57 23.81 3.12
N ASP A 66 -18.53 25.04 2.61
CA ASP A 66 -17.67 26.13 3.09
C ASP A 66 -18.33 27.04 4.14
N VAL A 67 -19.64 26.93 4.34
CA VAL A 67 -20.41 27.70 5.32
C VAL A 67 -19.95 27.36 6.73
N ARG A 68 -19.69 28.39 7.54
CA ARG A 68 -19.41 28.20 8.98
C ARG A 68 -20.70 28.04 9.75
N LEU A 69 -20.70 27.15 10.74
CA LEU A 69 -21.91 26.90 11.54
C LEU A 69 -22.42 28.17 12.23
N GLY A 70 -21.54 29.06 12.69
CA GLY A 70 -21.91 30.33 13.32
C GLY A 70 -22.48 31.41 12.37
N GLU A 71 -22.42 31.20 11.05
CA GLU A 71 -23.05 32.08 10.05
C GLU A 71 -24.54 31.75 9.85
N LEU A 72 -24.98 30.58 10.32
CA LEU A 72 -26.38 30.17 10.27
C LEU A 72 -27.18 30.83 11.39
N GLU A 73 -28.49 31.01 11.17
CA GLU A 73 -29.39 31.61 12.17
C GLU A 73 -29.37 30.81 13.48
N GLU A 74 -29.47 31.51 14.61
CA GLU A 74 -29.54 30.85 15.92
C GLU A 74 -30.76 29.92 15.98
N GLY A 75 -30.54 28.65 16.34
CA GLY A 75 -31.58 27.63 16.35
C GLY A 75 -31.83 26.96 14.99
N ALA A 76 -31.07 27.31 13.94
CA ALA A 76 -31.13 26.59 12.68
C ALA A 76 -30.73 25.12 12.84
N GLU A 77 -31.31 24.27 11.99
CA GLU A 77 -31.05 22.84 11.94
C GLU A 77 -30.56 22.45 10.55
N VAL A 78 -29.37 21.87 10.50
CA VAL A 78 -28.76 21.35 9.27
C VAL A 78 -29.00 19.85 9.19
N LEU A 79 -29.73 19.44 8.15
CA LEU A 79 -30.05 18.05 7.86
C LEU A 79 -29.23 17.56 6.66
N LEU A 80 -28.37 16.58 6.89
CA LEU A 80 -27.49 15.95 5.91
C LEU A 80 -28.12 14.64 5.44
N TYR A 81 -28.95 14.71 4.41
CA TYR A 81 -29.62 13.53 3.87
C TYR A 81 -28.67 12.71 3.02
N PHE A 82 -28.51 11.42 3.33
CA PHE A 82 -27.75 10.53 2.47
C PHE A 82 -28.45 10.36 1.11
N ASN A 83 -27.69 10.55 0.03
CA ASN A 83 -28.17 10.52 -1.35
C ASN A 83 -28.63 9.12 -1.80
N ARG A 84 -28.35 8.08 -0.99
CA ARG A 84 -28.70 6.69 -1.24
C ARG A 84 -29.21 6.04 0.05
N ASN A 85 -30.01 4.99 -0.12
CA ASN A 85 -30.53 4.17 0.98
C ASN A 85 -29.42 3.25 1.54
N VAL A 86 -28.43 3.85 2.20
CA VAL A 86 -27.32 3.15 2.85
C VAL A 86 -27.29 3.50 4.34
N ASN A 87 -26.76 2.59 5.16
CA ASN A 87 -26.54 2.85 6.58
C ASN A 87 -25.02 3.09 6.80
N PRO A 88 -24.56 4.35 6.85
CA PRO A 88 -23.14 4.67 7.04
C PRO A 88 -22.62 4.25 8.43
N PHE A 89 -23.52 4.05 9.39
CA PHE A 89 -23.16 3.75 10.79
C PHE A 89 -22.81 2.29 11.01
N LYS A 90 -23.15 1.38 10.08
CA LYS A 90 -22.82 -0.05 10.20
C LYS A 90 -21.33 -0.32 10.22
N PHE A 91 -20.55 0.52 9.56
CA PHE A 91 -19.09 0.37 9.47
C PHE A 91 -18.34 1.25 10.47
N SER A 92 -19.05 1.85 11.43
CA SER A 92 -18.42 2.70 12.44
C SER A 92 -17.41 1.91 13.27
N LEU A 93 -16.18 2.41 13.34
CA LEU A 93 -15.12 1.87 14.19
C LEU A 93 -15.14 2.47 15.60
N GLY A 94 -16.14 3.28 15.94
CA GLY A 94 -16.29 3.88 17.27
C GLY A 94 -16.55 2.87 18.39
N ALA A 95 -16.91 1.63 18.04
CA ALA A 95 -17.03 0.52 18.96
C ALA A 95 -16.35 -0.72 18.36
N PHE A 96 -15.34 -1.24 19.06
CA PHE A 96 -14.67 -2.49 18.71
C PHE A 96 -14.51 -3.38 19.94
N LYS A 97 -14.43 -4.69 19.71
CA LYS A 97 -14.04 -5.66 20.74
C LYS A 97 -12.51 -5.68 20.83
N LEU A 98 -11.98 -5.40 22.01
CA LEU A 98 -10.54 -5.46 22.25
C LEU A 98 -10.09 -6.91 22.43
N ILE A 99 -9.06 -7.32 21.70
CA ILE A 99 -8.37 -8.59 21.86
C ILE A 99 -6.94 -8.29 22.30
N GLU A 100 -6.61 -8.69 23.52
CA GLU A 100 -5.27 -8.49 24.08
C GLU A 100 -4.22 -9.35 23.36
N SER A 101 -2.96 -8.92 23.46
CA SER A 101 -1.79 -9.68 23.04
C SER A 101 -1.65 -10.96 23.86
N GLU A 102 -1.13 -12.02 23.26
CA GLU A 102 -0.73 -13.24 24.00
C GLU A 102 0.40 -12.96 24.99
N THR A 103 1.17 -11.89 24.77
CA THR A 103 2.19 -11.37 25.69
C THR A 103 1.84 -9.93 26.11
N PRO A 104 0.99 -9.73 27.13
CA PRO A 104 0.60 -8.40 27.57
C PRO A 104 1.80 -7.54 28.01
N GLY A 105 1.84 -6.28 27.58
CA GLY A 105 2.92 -5.34 27.88
C GLY A 105 4.12 -5.41 26.94
N ALA A 106 4.13 -6.33 25.97
CA ALA A 106 5.15 -6.47 24.95
C ALA A 106 4.59 -6.22 23.53
N GLU A 107 3.50 -5.46 23.43
CA GLU A 107 2.86 -5.11 22.17
C GLU A 107 3.79 -4.26 21.29
N ALA A 108 3.89 -4.63 20.02
CA ALA A 108 4.60 -3.83 19.01
C ALA A 108 3.64 -3.07 18.09
N THR A 109 2.43 -3.59 17.91
CA THR A 109 1.43 -3.00 17.02
C THR A 109 0.02 -3.41 17.42
N GLU A 110 -0.95 -2.83 16.74
CA GLU A 110 -2.36 -3.17 16.84
C GLU A 110 -2.98 -3.15 15.44
N TYR A 111 -3.97 -3.99 15.19
CA TYR A 111 -4.65 -4.03 13.90
C TYR A 111 -6.15 -4.23 14.08
N ILE A 112 -6.93 -3.49 13.29
CA ILE A 112 -8.39 -3.61 13.30
C ILE A 112 -8.80 -4.63 12.24
N TYR A 113 -9.58 -5.62 12.66
CA TYR A 113 -10.27 -6.56 11.79
C TYR A 113 -11.76 -6.27 11.81
N GLN A 114 -12.43 -6.51 10.69
CA GLN A 114 -13.89 -6.46 10.63
C GLN A 114 -14.43 -7.79 10.15
N ARG A 115 -15.40 -8.32 10.88
CA ARG A 115 -16.19 -9.47 10.43
C ARG A 115 -17.49 -8.94 9.86
N LEU A 116 -17.72 -9.21 8.58
CA LEU A 116 -18.94 -8.87 7.87
C LEU A 116 -19.83 -10.11 7.74
N ASP A 117 -21.10 -9.96 8.07
CA ASP A 117 -22.12 -10.99 7.88
C ASP A 117 -23.25 -10.42 7.02
N ASN A 118 -23.34 -10.90 5.78
CA ASN A 118 -24.35 -10.45 4.83
C ASN A 118 -25.73 -11.06 5.08
N GLU A 119 -25.82 -12.20 5.75
CA GLU A 119 -27.10 -12.86 6.04
C GLU A 119 -27.84 -12.07 7.12
N THR A 120 -27.12 -11.63 8.16
CA THR A 120 -27.67 -10.80 9.23
C THR A 120 -27.52 -9.30 8.97
N GLY A 121 -26.72 -8.92 7.97
CA GLY A 121 -26.41 -7.54 7.64
C GLY A 121 -25.65 -6.82 8.75
N THR A 122 -24.81 -7.53 9.50
CA THR A 122 -24.05 -6.99 10.64
C THR A 122 -22.56 -6.84 10.31
N ALA A 123 -21.89 -5.94 11.04
CA ALA A 123 -20.45 -5.77 10.99
C ALA A 123 -19.93 -5.64 12.42
N GLU A 124 -18.93 -6.45 12.76
CA GLU A 124 -18.28 -6.40 14.07
C GLU A 124 -16.79 -6.07 13.89
N ALA A 125 -16.33 -5.02 14.57
CA ALA A 125 -14.93 -4.63 14.58
C ALA A 125 -14.19 -5.23 15.79
N PHE A 126 -12.95 -5.65 15.57
CA PHE A 126 -12.04 -6.17 16.60
C PHE A 126 -10.73 -5.42 16.51
N LEU A 127 -10.25 -4.85 17.62
CA LEU A 127 -8.90 -4.31 17.72
C LEU A 127 -8.03 -5.38 18.37
N LYS A 128 -7.09 -5.97 17.62
CA LYS A 128 -6.14 -6.94 18.15
C LYS A 128 -4.80 -6.25 18.40
N LYS A 129 -4.34 -6.29 19.65
CA LYS A 129 -2.96 -5.96 20.01
C LYS A 129 -2.05 -7.15 19.71
N LEU A 130 -0.85 -6.89 19.20
CA LEU A 130 0.08 -7.92 18.74
C LEU A 130 1.49 -7.65 19.26
N SER A 131 2.08 -8.66 19.88
CA SER A 131 3.52 -8.72 20.15
C SER A 131 4.33 -8.98 18.86
N PRO A 132 5.66 -8.76 18.87
CA PRO A 132 6.51 -9.13 17.74
C PRO A 132 6.44 -10.60 17.33
N GLU A 133 6.32 -11.51 18.29
CA GLU A 133 6.26 -12.95 18.00
C GLU A 133 4.91 -13.35 17.39
N GLU A 134 3.79 -12.76 17.84
CA GLU A 134 2.50 -12.94 17.17
C GLU A 134 2.54 -12.42 15.73
N CYS A 135 3.15 -11.25 15.49
CA CYS A 135 3.31 -10.71 14.14
C CYS A 135 4.13 -11.66 13.25
N LYS A 136 5.28 -12.12 13.76
CA LYS A 136 6.15 -13.07 13.05
C LYS A 136 5.43 -14.38 12.72
N GLN A 137 4.64 -14.91 13.66
CA GLN A 137 3.87 -16.13 13.45
C GLN A 137 2.83 -15.94 12.34
N ILE A 138 2.06 -14.85 12.38
CA ILE A 138 1.09 -14.51 11.32
C ILE A 138 1.78 -14.43 9.96
N ILE A 139 2.92 -13.74 9.86
CA ILE A 139 3.67 -13.62 8.61
C ILE A 139 4.20 -14.99 8.15
N ALA A 140 4.79 -15.78 9.05
CA ALA A 140 5.32 -17.10 8.70
C ALA A 140 4.24 -18.04 8.16
N ASP A 141 3.05 -18.02 8.76
CA ASP A 141 1.92 -18.82 8.29
C ASP A 141 1.47 -18.37 6.89
N ARG A 142 1.32 -17.07 6.65
CA ARG A 142 0.92 -16.52 5.33
C ARG A 142 1.95 -16.76 4.23
N VAL A 143 3.23 -16.58 4.55
CA VAL A 143 4.34 -16.89 3.64
C VAL A 143 4.34 -18.38 3.32
N GLY A 144 4.18 -19.22 4.36
CA GLY A 144 4.14 -20.67 4.22
C GLY A 144 2.99 -21.18 3.37
N ASP A 145 1.78 -20.67 3.58
CA ASP A 145 0.61 -21.00 2.78
C ASP A 145 0.85 -20.67 1.30
N THR A 146 1.31 -19.45 1.02
CA THR A 146 1.53 -18.98 -0.36
C THR A 146 2.63 -19.80 -1.06
N VAL A 147 3.76 -20.05 -0.39
CA VAL A 147 4.87 -20.82 -0.97
C VAL A 147 4.48 -22.27 -1.19
N ARG A 148 3.83 -22.93 -0.22
CA ARG A 148 3.41 -24.34 -0.39
C ARG A 148 2.37 -24.51 -1.49
N GLN A 149 1.50 -23.52 -1.69
CA GLN A 149 0.47 -23.56 -2.73
C GLN A 149 1.03 -23.34 -4.14
N HIS A 150 2.07 -22.52 -4.30
CA HIS A 150 2.50 -22.03 -5.62
C HIS A 150 3.93 -22.39 -6.03
N VAL A 151 4.75 -22.88 -5.11
CA VAL A 151 6.15 -23.24 -5.37
C VAL A 151 6.34 -24.74 -5.12
N PRO A 152 6.88 -25.51 -6.09
CA PRO A 152 7.19 -26.91 -5.88
C PRO A 152 8.16 -27.12 -4.71
N ALA A 153 7.94 -28.18 -3.93
CA ALA A 153 8.86 -28.58 -2.87
C ALA A 153 10.28 -28.80 -3.42
N GLY A 154 11.31 -28.46 -2.64
CA GLY A 154 12.71 -28.57 -3.09
C GLY A 154 13.20 -27.45 -4.01
N SER A 155 12.36 -26.48 -4.38
CA SER A 155 12.75 -25.40 -5.29
C SER A 155 13.78 -24.44 -4.66
N THR A 156 14.65 -23.88 -5.49
CA THR A 156 15.50 -22.75 -5.13
C THR A 156 14.77 -21.45 -5.39
N LEU A 157 14.73 -20.56 -4.40
CA LEU A 157 14.12 -19.24 -4.46
C LEU A 157 15.20 -18.16 -4.40
N VAL A 158 15.24 -17.28 -5.40
CA VAL A 158 16.07 -16.08 -5.37
C VAL A 158 15.27 -14.93 -4.77
N VAL A 159 15.73 -14.37 -3.67
CA VAL A 159 14.91 -13.48 -2.81
C VAL A 159 15.52 -12.10 -2.74
N GLY A 160 14.78 -11.07 -3.17
CA GLY A 160 15.21 -9.68 -3.00
C GLY A 160 15.10 -9.22 -1.55
N VAL A 161 16.20 -8.72 -1.01
CA VAL A 161 16.26 -8.19 0.37
C VAL A 161 16.80 -6.77 0.37
N SER A 162 16.21 -5.92 1.21
CA SER A 162 16.60 -4.51 1.34
C SER A 162 17.18 -4.18 2.72
N GLY A 163 17.14 -5.13 3.66
CA GLY A 163 17.44 -4.87 5.07
C GLY A 163 16.30 -4.17 5.83
N GLY A 164 15.21 -3.80 5.14
CA GLY A 164 14.00 -3.22 5.72
C GLY A 164 12.99 -4.24 6.23
N GLY A 165 11.96 -3.76 6.92
CA GLY A 165 10.95 -4.58 7.60
C GLY A 165 10.26 -5.64 6.73
N ASP A 166 9.89 -5.31 5.50
CA ASP A 166 9.17 -6.22 4.58
C ASP A 166 10.01 -7.43 4.21
N SER A 167 11.22 -7.19 3.70
CA SER A 167 12.12 -8.27 3.32
C SER A 167 12.57 -9.12 4.51
N ASN A 168 12.68 -8.52 5.71
CA ASN A 168 13.06 -9.23 6.92
C ASN A 168 11.94 -10.16 7.41
N ALA A 169 10.69 -9.69 7.40
CA ALA A 169 9.52 -10.51 7.74
C ALA A 169 9.30 -11.64 6.73
N MET A 170 9.50 -11.37 5.43
CA MET A 170 9.48 -12.40 4.39
C MET A 170 10.58 -13.46 4.60
N LEU A 171 11.83 -13.04 4.82
CA LEU A 171 12.94 -13.95 5.07
C LEU A 171 12.71 -14.81 6.32
N TYR A 172 12.18 -14.22 7.39
CA TYR A 172 11.78 -14.96 8.56
C TYR A 172 10.80 -16.08 8.18
N GLY A 173 9.70 -15.76 7.49
CA GLY A 173 8.72 -16.75 7.05
C GLY A 173 9.32 -17.86 6.19
N LEU A 174 10.14 -17.51 5.20
CA LEU A 174 10.84 -18.48 4.33
C LEU A 174 11.79 -19.39 5.11
N SER A 175 12.51 -18.85 6.11
CA SER A 175 13.45 -19.62 6.94
C SER A 175 12.76 -20.72 7.78
N ARG A 176 11.44 -20.61 7.99
CA ARG A 176 10.63 -21.60 8.72
C ARG A 176 10.19 -22.78 7.85
N LEU A 177 10.30 -22.69 6.53
CA LEU A 177 9.80 -23.70 5.58
C LEU A 177 10.80 -24.82 5.29
N LYS A 178 11.51 -25.29 6.32
CA LYS A 178 12.46 -26.40 6.19
C LYS A 178 11.78 -27.71 5.79
N ASP A 179 10.52 -27.87 6.20
CA ASP A 179 9.66 -29.00 5.84
C ASP A 179 9.32 -29.05 4.34
N HIS A 180 9.22 -27.90 3.67
CA HIS A 180 8.96 -27.81 2.23
C HIS A 180 10.23 -27.97 1.38
N GLY A 181 11.41 -28.05 2.02
CA GLY A 181 12.69 -28.32 1.38
C GLY A 181 13.20 -27.20 0.47
N ILE A 182 12.66 -25.98 0.55
CA ILE A 182 13.11 -24.88 -0.30
C ILE A 182 14.53 -24.44 0.04
N THR A 183 15.26 -23.97 -0.97
CA THR A 183 16.56 -23.32 -0.79
C THR A 183 16.42 -21.82 -1.02
N VAL A 184 16.75 -21.00 -0.02
CA VAL A 184 16.64 -19.54 -0.09
C VAL A 184 17.97 -18.92 -0.46
N ARG A 185 18.00 -18.06 -1.49
CA ARG A 185 19.18 -17.36 -2.00
C ARG A 185 18.91 -15.84 -1.97
N PRO A 186 19.20 -15.18 -0.83
CA PRO A 186 18.96 -13.75 -0.68
C PRO A 186 19.92 -12.91 -1.53
N VAL A 187 19.41 -11.81 -2.08
CA VAL A 187 20.15 -10.87 -2.92
C VAL A 187 19.84 -9.44 -2.49
N ILE A 188 20.87 -8.63 -2.27
CA ILE A 188 20.76 -7.19 -2.09
C ILE A 188 21.54 -6.46 -3.17
N LEU A 189 21.02 -5.32 -3.62
CA LEU A 189 21.63 -4.47 -4.64
C LEU A 189 22.32 -3.28 -3.96
N LYS A 190 23.38 -2.78 -4.57
CA LYS A 190 24.06 -1.53 -4.20
C LYS A 190 23.96 -0.49 -5.31
N GLY A 191 24.41 0.73 -5.01
CA GLY A 191 24.49 1.84 -5.94
C GLY A 191 23.44 2.91 -5.73
N ILE A 192 22.72 2.86 -4.60
CA ILE A 192 21.75 3.86 -4.17
C ILE A 192 21.90 4.04 -2.66
N PRO A 193 21.89 5.27 -2.12
CA PRO A 193 22.14 5.51 -0.70
C PRO A 193 21.29 4.67 0.26
N ASP A 194 19.98 4.53 0.00
CA ASP A 194 19.07 3.72 0.83
C ASP A 194 19.40 2.22 0.76
N TRP A 195 19.73 1.71 -0.44
CA TRP A 195 20.10 0.31 -0.63
C TRP A 195 21.43 -0.04 0.02
N ASP A 196 22.44 0.85 -0.14
CA ASP A 196 23.75 0.69 0.46
C ASP A 196 23.67 0.67 2.00
N ALA A 197 22.82 1.53 2.58
CA ALA A 197 22.54 1.55 4.01
C ALA A 197 21.82 0.27 4.51
N GLY A 198 21.14 -0.45 3.61
CA GLY A 198 20.50 -1.73 3.88
C GLY A 198 21.47 -2.92 4.04
N VAL A 199 22.66 -2.87 3.42
CA VAL A 199 23.59 -4.01 3.33
C VAL A 199 23.97 -4.59 4.70
N PRO A 200 24.46 -3.81 5.69
CA PRO A 200 24.86 -4.38 6.97
C PRO A 200 23.71 -5.06 7.73
N ARG A 201 22.47 -4.55 7.56
CA ARG A 201 21.27 -5.12 8.16
C ARG A 201 20.89 -6.45 7.50
N ALA A 202 20.98 -6.51 6.18
CA ALA A 202 20.73 -7.74 5.42
C ALA A 202 21.77 -8.82 5.72
N GLU A 203 23.06 -8.46 5.83
CA GLU A 203 24.14 -9.37 6.22
C GLU A 203 23.88 -9.99 7.59
N ALA A 204 23.63 -9.15 8.61
CA ALA A 204 23.37 -9.62 9.97
C ALA A 204 22.13 -10.54 10.05
N LEU A 205 21.09 -10.25 9.28
CA LEU A 205 19.90 -11.09 9.24
C LEU A 205 20.15 -12.43 8.55
N CYS A 206 20.86 -12.43 7.42
CA CYS A 206 21.20 -13.64 6.70
C CYS A 206 22.13 -14.53 7.52
N GLU A 207 23.12 -13.96 8.21
CA GLU A 207 23.98 -14.67 9.15
C GLU A 207 23.17 -15.35 10.26
N ASN A 208 22.22 -14.63 10.88
CA ASN A 208 21.35 -15.17 11.93
C ASN A 208 20.48 -16.35 11.45
N TYR A 209 20.13 -16.40 10.15
CA TYR A 209 19.37 -17.51 9.56
C TYR A 209 20.24 -18.57 8.87
N GLY A 210 21.57 -18.40 8.86
CA GLY A 210 22.50 -19.28 8.15
C GLY A 210 22.31 -19.26 6.64
N LEU A 211 21.98 -18.09 6.08
CA LEU A 211 21.80 -17.86 4.64
C LEU A 211 23.01 -17.14 4.05
N ASP A 212 23.37 -17.51 2.83
CA ASP A 212 24.45 -16.87 2.07
C ASP A 212 23.90 -15.69 1.26
N LEU A 213 24.27 -14.47 1.63
CA LEU A 213 23.80 -13.24 0.98
C LEU A 213 24.66 -12.91 -0.24
N LYS A 214 24.02 -12.83 -1.41
CA LYS A 214 24.64 -12.23 -2.60
C LYS A 214 24.46 -10.72 -2.57
N VAL A 215 25.57 -10.00 -2.43
CA VAL A 215 25.63 -8.56 -2.67
C VAL A 215 25.94 -8.34 -4.16
N MET A 216 25.11 -7.56 -4.84
CA MET A 216 25.36 -7.10 -6.21
C MET A 216 25.89 -5.67 -6.16
N GLU A 217 27.13 -5.49 -6.61
CA GLU A 217 27.79 -4.18 -6.60
C GLU A 217 27.12 -3.21 -7.57
N ALA A 218 27.30 -1.90 -7.34
CA ALA A 218 26.66 -0.84 -8.13
C ALA A 218 26.93 -0.98 -9.64
N ASP A 219 28.15 -1.36 -10.01
CA ASP A 219 28.52 -1.60 -11.41
C ASP A 219 27.80 -2.82 -12.02
N GLU A 220 27.61 -3.89 -11.24
CA GLU A 220 26.82 -5.04 -11.68
C GLU A 220 25.36 -4.65 -11.93
N VAL A 221 24.82 -3.73 -11.13
CA VAL A 221 23.46 -3.20 -11.29
C VAL A 221 23.35 -2.30 -12.52
N LYS A 222 24.32 -1.41 -12.77
CA LYS A 222 24.37 -0.59 -13.99
C LYS A 222 24.44 -1.44 -15.25
N ASP A 223 25.24 -2.51 -15.23
CA ASP A 223 25.38 -3.46 -16.34
C ASP A 223 24.03 -4.11 -16.73
N LEU A 224 23.11 -4.33 -15.77
CA LEU A 224 21.76 -4.90 -16.06
C LEU A 224 20.92 -4.00 -16.96
N LEU A 225 21.15 -2.69 -16.89
CA LEU A 225 20.47 -1.69 -17.70
C LEU A 225 21.30 -1.25 -18.91
N GLY A 226 22.49 -1.82 -19.11
CA GLY A 226 23.42 -1.41 -20.17
C GLY A 226 24.00 -0.01 -19.94
N ILE A 227 24.05 0.45 -18.69
CA ILE A 227 24.59 1.76 -18.32
C ILE A 227 26.11 1.63 -18.15
N PRO A 228 26.94 2.51 -18.76
CA PRO A 228 28.38 2.47 -18.56
C PRO A 228 28.76 2.68 -17.10
N ARG A 229 29.69 1.86 -16.59
CA ARG A 229 30.15 1.86 -15.18
C ARG A 229 30.65 3.23 -14.72
N ASP A 230 31.49 3.87 -15.53
CA ASP A 230 32.13 5.18 -15.26
C ASP A 230 31.19 6.39 -15.38
N SER A 231 29.88 6.16 -15.53
CA SER A 231 28.93 7.22 -15.81
C SER A 231 28.23 7.75 -14.55
N VAL A 232 27.61 8.93 -14.66
CA VAL A 232 26.85 9.61 -13.58
C VAL A 232 25.86 8.68 -12.89
N ASP A 233 25.54 9.01 -11.63
CA ASP A 233 24.70 8.20 -10.76
C ASP A 233 23.33 7.91 -11.39
N LEU A 234 22.76 6.76 -11.06
CA LEU A 234 21.51 6.31 -11.62
C LEU A 234 20.32 7.18 -11.20
N ILE A 235 20.31 7.67 -9.96
CA ILE A 235 19.29 8.60 -9.48
C ILE A 235 19.35 9.89 -10.28
N ASP A 236 20.55 10.47 -10.46
CA ASP A 236 20.72 11.71 -11.21
C ASP A 236 20.20 11.58 -12.66
N ARG A 237 20.50 10.45 -13.31
CA ARG A 237 19.99 10.14 -14.66
C ARG A 237 18.48 10.02 -14.70
N PHE A 238 17.90 9.34 -13.71
CA PHE A 238 16.46 9.17 -13.61
C PHE A 238 15.79 10.53 -13.42
N GLU A 239 16.26 11.34 -12.48
CA GLU A 239 15.67 12.66 -12.20
C GLU A 239 15.76 13.63 -13.38
N GLN A 240 16.82 13.55 -14.18
CA GLN A 240 16.94 14.35 -15.40
C GLN A 240 15.87 14.01 -16.44
N GLU A 241 15.60 12.72 -16.65
CA GLU A 241 14.69 12.27 -17.71
C GLU A 241 13.26 12.01 -17.25
N PHE A 242 13.03 11.81 -15.95
CA PHE A 242 11.77 11.41 -15.30
C PHE A 242 11.41 12.34 -14.13
N GLN A 243 11.49 13.65 -14.37
CA GLN A 243 11.09 14.67 -13.40
C GLN A 243 9.66 14.45 -12.89
N GLY A 244 9.51 14.37 -11.57
CA GLY A 244 8.23 14.17 -10.90
C GLY A 244 7.74 12.72 -10.83
N ASP A 245 8.45 11.77 -11.44
CA ASP A 245 8.23 10.35 -11.20
C ASP A 245 8.98 9.87 -9.96
N ASP A 246 8.57 8.72 -9.44
CA ASP A 246 9.19 8.08 -8.28
C ASP A 246 10.28 7.11 -8.77
N PHE A 247 11.50 7.29 -8.25
CA PHE A 247 12.62 6.41 -8.55
C PHE A 247 12.31 4.95 -8.23
N GLU A 248 11.45 4.68 -7.25
CA GLU A 248 11.04 3.33 -6.86
C GLU A 248 10.42 2.53 -8.03
N PHE A 249 9.86 3.18 -9.05
CA PHE A 249 9.42 2.50 -10.27
C PHE A 249 10.59 1.90 -11.06
N LEU A 250 11.71 2.61 -11.16
CA LEU A 250 12.94 2.06 -11.74
C LEU A 250 13.60 1.05 -10.79
N GLY A 251 13.57 1.34 -9.48
CA GLY A 251 14.02 0.45 -8.40
C GLY A 251 13.44 -0.95 -8.51
N THR A 252 12.11 -1.07 -8.56
CA THR A 252 11.40 -2.34 -8.67
C THR A 252 11.74 -3.10 -9.97
N LEU A 253 11.90 -2.40 -11.10
CA LEU A 253 12.39 -3.00 -12.34
C LEU A 253 13.80 -3.57 -12.18
N MET A 254 14.73 -2.81 -11.59
CA MET A 254 16.11 -3.25 -11.39
C MET A 254 16.20 -4.46 -10.47
N ILE A 255 15.48 -4.44 -9.35
CA ILE A 255 15.39 -5.58 -8.44
C ILE A 255 14.93 -6.81 -9.22
N ARG A 256 13.85 -6.70 -10.02
CA ARG A 256 13.39 -7.83 -10.86
C ARG A 256 14.48 -8.32 -11.80
N LEU A 257 15.18 -7.43 -12.51
CA LEU A 257 16.22 -7.83 -13.47
C LEU A 257 17.40 -8.52 -12.78
N ALA A 258 17.83 -7.99 -11.63
CA ALA A 258 18.89 -8.55 -10.81
C ALA A 258 18.56 -9.96 -10.32
N LEU A 259 17.37 -10.13 -9.72
CA LEU A 259 16.89 -11.43 -9.26
C LEU A 259 16.75 -12.42 -10.42
N SER A 260 16.26 -11.96 -11.58
CA SER A 260 16.09 -12.81 -12.77
C SER A 260 17.45 -13.28 -13.32
N LYS A 261 18.45 -12.40 -13.35
CA LYS A 261 19.82 -12.77 -13.75
C LYS A 261 20.37 -13.86 -12.81
N TYR A 262 20.27 -13.65 -11.50
CA TYR A 262 20.81 -14.61 -10.53
C TYR A 262 20.03 -15.93 -10.49
N ALA A 263 18.72 -15.88 -10.70
CA ALA A 263 17.88 -17.07 -10.85
C ALA A 263 18.35 -17.95 -12.01
N ARG A 264 18.64 -17.34 -13.17
CA ARG A 264 19.19 -18.06 -14.34
C ARG A 264 20.56 -18.67 -14.06
N GLU A 265 21.45 -17.95 -13.38
CA GLU A 265 22.78 -18.47 -13.00
C GLU A 265 22.69 -19.71 -12.10
N LEU A 266 21.65 -19.77 -11.26
CA LEU A 266 21.38 -20.89 -10.37
C LEU A 266 20.48 -21.99 -10.98
N GLY A 267 20.01 -21.80 -12.22
CA GLY A 267 19.11 -22.74 -12.88
C GLY A 267 17.71 -22.82 -12.24
N THR A 268 17.25 -21.76 -11.57
CA THR A 268 15.88 -21.65 -11.07
C THR A 268 15.08 -20.60 -11.83
N GLN A 269 13.76 -20.73 -11.81
CA GLN A 269 12.83 -19.75 -12.39
C GLN A 269 12.12 -18.90 -11.32
N TYR A 270 12.31 -19.19 -10.02
CA TYR A 270 11.53 -18.54 -8.98
C TYR A 270 12.30 -17.38 -8.35
N ILE A 271 11.71 -16.18 -8.45
CA ILE A 271 12.16 -14.99 -7.75
C ILE A 271 11.10 -14.55 -6.75
N VAL A 272 11.52 -13.95 -5.63
CA VAL A 272 10.62 -13.55 -4.54
C VAL A 272 10.92 -12.12 -4.11
N THR A 273 9.88 -11.33 -3.91
CA THR A 273 9.98 -9.96 -3.37
C THR A 273 8.96 -9.73 -2.26
N GLY A 274 9.28 -8.78 -1.37
CA GLY A 274 8.49 -8.46 -0.18
C GLY A 274 7.28 -7.54 -0.43
N VAL A 275 6.59 -7.67 -1.57
CA VAL A 275 5.42 -6.84 -1.92
C VAL A 275 4.24 -7.20 -1.01
N ASN A 276 3.77 -6.22 -0.23
CA ASN A 276 2.74 -6.42 0.81
C ASN A 276 1.31 -6.15 0.28
N LEU A 277 0.31 -6.27 1.16
CA LEU A 277 -1.10 -6.07 0.81
C LEU A 277 -1.36 -4.68 0.21
N GLU A 278 -0.85 -3.63 0.83
CA GLU A 278 -1.06 -2.26 0.38
C GLU A 278 -0.43 -2.01 -0.99
N ASP A 279 0.76 -2.56 -1.24
CA ASP A 279 1.43 -2.48 -2.54
C ASP A 279 0.61 -3.17 -3.65
N ILE A 280 0.12 -4.39 -3.37
CA ILE A 280 -0.71 -5.17 -4.30
C ILE A 280 -1.98 -4.42 -4.66
N VAL A 281 -2.68 -3.88 -3.66
CA VAL A 281 -3.94 -3.17 -3.92
C VAL A 281 -3.66 -1.84 -4.62
N CYS A 282 -2.59 -1.12 -4.27
CA CYS A 282 -2.20 0.11 -4.97
C CYS A 282 -1.91 -0.13 -6.45
N GLU A 283 -1.05 -1.11 -6.77
CA GLU A 283 -0.72 -1.47 -8.15
C GLU A 283 -2.00 -1.82 -8.92
N ASN A 284 -2.85 -2.67 -8.36
CA ASN A 284 -4.00 -3.18 -9.07
C ASN A 284 -5.15 -2.18 -9.16
N LEU A 285 -5.36 -1.31 -8.16
CA LEU A 285 -6.30 -0.19 -8.27
C LEU A 285 -5.91 0.72 -9.43
N PHE A 286 -4.64 1.11 -9.52
CA PHE A 286 -4.13 1.88 -10.66
C PHE A 286 -4.44 1.21 -11.99
N ARG A 287 -4.18 -0.10 -12.09
CA ARG A 287 -4.39 -0.86 -13.32
C ARG A 287 -5.86 -0.87 -13.71
N VAL A 288 -6.74 -1.33 -12.82
CA VAL A 288 -8.16 -1.48 -13.14
C VAL A 288 -8.85 -0.13 -13.37
N SER A 289 -8.47 0.92 -12.63
CA SER A 289 -9.00 2.28 -12.86
C SER A 289 -8.50 2.89 -14.17
N SER A 290 -7.42 2.35 -14.74
CA SER A 290 -6.88 2.72 -16.05
C SER A 290 -7.33 1.79 -17.18
N GLY A 291 -8.29 0.88 -16.92
CA GLY A 291 -8.79 -0.08 -17.92
C GLY A 291 -7.82 -1.20 -18.27
N LEU A 292 -6.82 -1.47 -17.41
CA LEU A 292 -5.86 -2.55 -17.57
C LEU A 292 -6.27 -3.78 -16.77
N LYS A 293 -5.84 -4.96 -17.23
CA LYS A 293 -5.98 -6.21 -16.46
C LYS A 293 -5.23 -6.09 -15.12
N PRO A 294 -5.75 -6.65 -14.02
CA PRO A 294 -4.98 -6.80 -12.80
C PRO A 294 -3.65 -7.52 -13.09
N ALA A 295 -2.57 -7.06 -12.46
CA ALA A 295 -1.29 -7.75 -12.56
C ALA A 295 -1.37 -9.09 -11.80
N GLY A 296 -0.55 -10.07 -12.18
CA GLY A 296 -0.58 -11.39 -11.54
C GLY A 296 -0.14 -11.34 -10.07
N PHE A 297 -0.89 -11.99 -9.19
CA PHE A 297 -0.50 -12.31 -7.81
C PHE A 297 -1.42 -13.43 -7.27
N PRO A 298 -0.99 -14.28 -6.30
CA PRO A 298 0.29 -14.21 -5.57
C PRO A 298 1.52 -14.63 -6.38
N VAL A 299 1.31 -15.13 -7.59
CA VAL A 299 2.39 -15.43 -8.55
C VAL A 299 2.18 -14.69 -9.87
N ARG A 300 3.30 -14.35 -10.51
CA ARG A 300 3.33 -13.62 -11.78
C ARG A 300 4.46 -14.14 -12.65
N THR A 301 4.12 -14.79 -13.76
CA THR A 301 5.12 -15.21 -14.75
C THR A 301 5.45 -14.05 -15.69
N ILE A 302 6.73 -13.76 -15.85
CA ILE A 302 7.25 -12.72 -16.74
C ILE A 302 8.40 -13.33 -17.54
N GLY A 303 8.13 -13.75 -18.78
CA GLY A 303 9.12 -14.47 -19.57
C GLY A 303 9.44 -15.84 -18.98
N ASP A 304 10.71 -16.08 -18.69
CA ASP A 304 11.25 -17.32 -18.13
C ASP A 304 11.24 -17.39 -16.60
N VAL A 305 10.85 -16.31 -15.91
CA VAL A 305 10.81 -16.26 -14.44
C VAL A 305 9.39 -16.16 -13.91
N THR A 306 9.18 -16.73 -12.73
CA THR A 306 7.96 -16.62 -11.92
C THR A 306 8.27 -15.83 -10.66
N LEU A 307 7.68 -14.65 -10.56
CA LEU A 307 7.71 -13.80 -9.38
C LEU A 307 6.67 -14.29 -8.38
N VAL A 308 7.12 -14.60 -7.17
CA VAL A 308 6.30 -15.05 -6.04
C VAL A 308 6.21 -13.92 -5.01
N LEU A 309 4.99 -13.59 -4.58
CA LEU A 309 4.70 -12.46 -3.69
C LEU A 309 4.08 -12.98 -2.38
N PRO A 310 4.86 -13.58 -1.48
CA PRO A 310 4.31 -14.30 -0.32
C PRO A 310 3.69 -13.38 0.73
N LEU A 311 3.97 -12.06 0.69
CA LEU A 311 3.40 -11.06 1.59
C LEU A 311 2.12 -10.39 1.05
N TRP A 312 1.56 -10.85 -0.07
CA TRP A 312 0.43 -10.19 -0.76
C TRP A 312 -0.87 -10.03 0.07
N LEU A 313 -1.04 -10.78 1.16
CA LEU A 313 -2.14 -10.67 2.13
C LEU A 313 -1.65 -10.26 3.53
N CYS A 314 -0.45 -9.70 3.62
CA CYS A 314 0.14 -9.27 4.87
C CYS A 314 0.10 -7.74 4.93
N PRO A 315 -0.71 -7.15 5.83
CA PRO A 315 -0.73 -5.71 6.02
C PRO A 315 0.62 -5.18 6.52
N LYS A 316 1.06 -4.04 6.01
CA LYS A 316 2.32 -3.38 6.37
C LYS A 316 2.45 -3.15 7.88
N ARG A 317 1.35 -2.77 8.54
CA ARG A 317 1.31 -2.54 9.99
C ARG A 317 1.61 -3.79 10.83
N ILE A 318 1.28 -4.99 10.35
CA ILE A 318 1.62 -6.26 11.01
C ILE A 318 3.07 -6.65 10.70
N ILE A 319 3.50 -6.44 9.45
CA ILE A 319 4.88 -6.66 9.02
C ILE A 319 5.86 -5.86 9.89
N ASP A 320 5.58 -4.57 10.10
CA ASP A 320 6.43 -3.70 10.93
C ASP A 320 6.53 -4.18 12.37
N GLY A 321 5.45 -4.77 12.89
CA GLY A 321 5.40 -5.37 14.22
C GLY A 321 6.39 -6.53 14.39
N CYS A 322 6.78 -7.22 13.32
CA CYS A 322 7.78 -8.30 13.38
C CYS A 322 9.15 -7.78 13.80
N PHE A 323 9.54 -6.62 13.27
CA PHE A 323 10.86 -6.02 13.47
C PHE A 323 10.77 -4.48 13.58
N PRO A 324 10.25 -3.93 14.70
CA PRO A 324 9.95 -2.50 14.80
C PRO A 324 11.19 -1.60 14.61
N LYS A 325 12.33 -2.01 15.16
CA LYS A 325 13.60 -1.28 15.03
C LYS A 325 14.04 -1.15 13.55
N PHE A 326 14.07 -2.26 12.82
CA PHE A 326 14.48 -2.25 11.41
C PHE A 326 13.48 -1.51 10.53
N SER A 327 12.19 -1.53 10.89
CA SER A 327 11.15 -0.78 10.19
C SER A 327 11.35 0.73 10.37
N LEU A 328 11.63 1.20 11.58
CA LEU A 328 11.95 2.61 11.86
C LEU A 328 13.19 3.08 11.11
N GLU A 329 14.30 2.33 11.21
CA GLU A 329 15.54 2.66 10.49
C GLU A 329 15.33 2.71 8.97
N ASN A 330 14.46 1.85 8.43
CA ASN A 330 14.09 1.90 7.02
C ASN A 330 13.26 3.14 6.67
N TYR A 331 12.40 3.62 7.58
CA TYR A 331 11.64 4.85 7.33
C TYR A 331 12.52 6.10 7.34
N ASP A 332 13.53 6.14 8.21
CA ASP A 332 14.48 7.26 8.29
C ASP A 332 15.41 7.34 7.06
N ALA A 333 15.67 6.21 6.39
CA ALA A 333 16.56 6.13 5.22
C ALA A 333 15.85 6.35 3.87
N ARG A 334 14.51 6.33 3.83
CA ARG A 334 13.74 6.31 2.59
C ARG A 334 13.92 7.57 1.75
N TYR A 335 14.11 7.38 0.46
CA TYR A 335 14.04 8.45 -0.52
C TYR A 335 12.61 9.02 -0.62
N PRO A 336 12.40 10.35 -0.62
CA PRO A 336 11.07 10.95 -0.71
C PRO A 336 10.35 10.62 -2.03
N CYS A 337 9.06 10.27 -1.96
CA CYS A 337 8.22 10.07 -3.15
C CYS A 337 7.46 11.35 -3.52
N PHE A 338 7.72 11.86 -4.73
CA PHE A 338 7.01 13.02 -5.29
C PHE A 338 5.93 12.66 -6.33
N SER A 339 5.82 11.38 -6.71
CA SER A 339 4.84 10.95 -7.72
C SER A 339 3.41 11.14 -7.22
N LEU A 340 2.63 11.97 -7.92
CA LEU A 340 1.21 12.20 -7.61
C LEU A 340 0.40 10.90 -7.72
N GLY A 341 0.69 10.07 -8.73
CA GLY A 341 0.01 8.80 -8.95
C GLY A 341 0.20 7.88 -7.75
N ARG A 342 1.44 7.65 -7.34
CA ARG A 342 1.73 6.82 -6.16
C ARG A 342 1.05 7.37 -4.91
N ASN A 343 1.24 8.66 -4.61
CA ASN A 343 0.67 9.30 -3.43
C ASN A 343 -0.87 9.17 -3.41
N LEU A 344 -1.54 9.33 -4.55
CA LEU A 344 -2.99 9.16 -4.67
C LEU A 344 -3.42 7.74 -4.33
N TYR A 345 -2.85 6.71 -4.98
CA TYR A 345 -3.32 5.33 -4.79
C TYR A 345 -3.05 4.81 -3.38
N TYR A 346 -1.89 5.10 -2.78
CA TYR A 346 -1.65 4.76 -1.38
C TYR A 346 -2.59 5.51 -0.43
N SER A 347 -2.88 6.79 -0.68
CA SER A 347 -3.85 7.53 0.14
C SER A 347 -5.25 6.91 0.08
N VAL A 348 -5.69 6.48 -1.11
CA VAL A 348 -6.97 5.77 -1.29
C VAL A 348 -6.97 4.44 -0.54
N VAL A 349 -5.91 3.64 -0.67
CA VAL A 349 -5.77 2.35 0.00
C VAL A 349 -5.80 2.51 1.52
N TYR A 350 -5.05 3.47 2.08
CA TYR A 350 -5.06 3.75 3.51
C TYR A 350 -6.43 4.24 3.99
N ALA A 351 -7.11 5.09 3.23
CA ALA A 351 -8.46 5.54 3.57
C ALA A 351 -9.46 4.36 3.56
N MET A 352 -9.40 3.49 2.55
CA MET A 352 -10.23 2.29 2.45
C MET A 352 -10.00 1.35 3.64
N GLN A 353 -8.75 1.04 3.99
CA GLN A 353 -8.45 0.18 5.13
C GLN A 353 -8.90 0.79 6.46
N SER A 354 -8.72 2.10 6.61
CA SER A 354 -9.05 2.81 7.86
C SER A 354 -10.56 2.96 8.05
N GLN A 355 -11.35 2.98 6.98
CA GLN A 355 -12.81 3.08 7.04
C GLN A 355 -13.51 1.72 7.01
N PHE A 356 -12.92 0.74 6.30
CA PHE A 356 -13.49 -0.58 6.06
C PHE A 356 -12.43 -1.67 6.28
N PRO A 357 -12.04 -1.97 7.53
CA PRO A 357 -10.98 -2.93 7.80
C PRO A 357 -11.31 -4.32 7.24
N GLY A 358 -10.34 -4.94 6.55
CA GLY A 358 -10.52 -6.24 5.89
C GLY A 358 -11.05 -6.15 4.45
N TYR A 359 -11.55 -4.99 4.02
CA TYR A 359 -11.98 -4.80 2.62
C TYR A 359 -10.81 -4.90 1.64
N LEU A 360 -9.61 -4.45 2.01
CA LEU A 360 -8.42 -4.56 1.15
C LEU A 360 -8.07 -6.02 0.85
N GLU A 361 -8.17 -6.91 1.82
CA GLU A 361 -7.89 -8.34 1.65
C GLU A 361 -8.91 -8.98 0.70
N GLN A 362 -10.19 -8.61 0.83
CA GLN A 362 -11.24 -9.04 -0.08
C GLN A 362 -10.98 -8.53 -1.51
N LEU A 363 -10.60 -7.26 -1.65
CA LEU A 363 -10.29 -6.66 -2.94
C LEU A 363 -9.07 -7.33 -3.59
N ALA A 364 -8.00 -7.58 -2.82
CA ALA A 364 -6.83 -8.31 -3.27
C ALA A 364 -7.22 -9.72 -3.76
N ARG A 365 -7.98 -10.50 -2.99
CA ARG A 365 -8.42 -11.84 -3.41
C ARG A 365 -9.22 -11.81 -4.72
N GLY A 366 -10.18 -10.90 -4.85
CA GLY A 366 -10.96 -10.76 -6.08
C GLY A 366 -10.11 -10.39 -7.29
N MET A 367 -9.16 -9.47 -7.13
CA MET A 367 -8.23 -9.08 -8.20
C MET A 367 -7.23 -10.20 -8.52
N SER A 368 -6.82 -11.02 -7.54
CA SER A 368 -5.98 -12.21 -7.75
C SER A 368 -6.70 -13.22 -8.64
N GLU A 369 -7.94 -13.57 -8.30
CA GLU A 369 -8.76 -14.50 -9.09
C GLU A 369 -8.94 -14.02 -10.54
N LEU A 370 -9.20 -12.73 -10.73
CA LEU A 370 -9.28 -12.12 -12.06
C LEU A 370 -7.94 -12.21 -12.81
N SER A 371 -6.82 -11.92 -12.14
CA SER A 371 -5.48 -11.98 -12.74
C SER A 371 -5.08 -13.40 -13.15
N LEU A 372 -5.52 -14.42 -12.41
CA LEU A 372 -5.25 -15.83 -12.72
C LEU A 372 -6.14 -16.34 -13.86
N LYS A 373 -7.37 -15.84 -13.96
CA LYS A 373 -8.31 -16.20 -15.02
C LYS A 373 -7.95 -15.56 -16.36
N ASP A 374 -7.52 -14.30 -16.34
CA ASP A 374 -7.12 -13.55 -17.53
C ASP A 374 -5.77 -12.85 -17.28
N PRO A 375 -4.65 -13.59 -17.39
CA PRO A 375 -3.34 -13.06 -17.07
C PRO A 375 -2.90 -11.95 -18.03
N VAL A 376 -2.02 -11.09 -17.51
CA VAL A 376 -1.26 -10.13 -18.31
C VAL A 376 -0.25 -10.90 -19.15
N GLU A 377 -0.22 -10.64 -20.45
CA GLU A 377 0.79 -11.18 -21.35
C GLU A 377 2.00 -10.26 -21.38
N TYR A 378 3.19 -10.84 -21.21
CA TYR A 378 4.46 -10.11 -21.25
C TYR A 378 5.22 -10.46 -22.51
N THR A 379 5.61 -9.45 -23.28
CA THR A 379 6.39 -9.60 -24.51
C THR A 379 7.80 -9.07 -24.31
N TYR A 380 8.80 -9.80 -24.80
CA TYR A 380 10.19 -9.32 -24.77
C TYR A 380 10.35 -8.11 -25.70
N ASN A 381 10.90 -7.01 -25.15
CA ASN A 381 11.20 -5.81 -25.92
C ASN A 381 12.69 -5.77 -26.24
N GLU A 382 13.05 -6.02 -27.50
CA GLU A 382 14.46 -6.09 -27.95
C GLU A 382 15.22 -4.78 -27.71
N GLN A 383 14.56 -3.62 -27.79
CA GLN A 383 15.22 -2.33 -27.61
C GLN A 383 15.51 -2.01 -26.14
N LEU A 384 14.76 -2.61 -25.23
CA LEU A 384 14.92 -2.43 -23.79
C LEU A 384 15.67 -3.58 -23.12
N GLY A 385 15.75 -4.75 -23.77
CA GLY A 385 16.42 -5.93 -23.23
C GLY A 385 15.62 -6.66 -22.13
N PHE A 386 14.32 -6.38 -22.00
CA PHE A 386 13.47 -7.03 -20.99
C PHE A 386 12.00 -7.14 -21.40
N HIS A 387 11.26 -7.96 -20.67
CA HIS A 387 9.83 -8.17 -20.87
C HIS A 387 8.99 -6.98 -20.40
N THR A 388 8.08 -6.53 -21.27
CA THR A 388 7.11 -5.45 -21.06
C THR A 388 5.70 -5.96 -21.30
N GLU A 389 4.71 -5.43 -20.58
CA GLU A 389 3.30 -5.83 -20.71
C GLU A 389 2.58 -5.23 -21.93
N ARG A 390 3.15 -4.19 -22.54
CA ARG A 390 2.55 -3.46 -23.65
C ARG A 390 3.62 -2.81 -24.50
N THR A 391 3.25 -2.47 -25.72
CA THR A 391 4.08 -1.62 -26.60
C THR A 391 4.40 -0.33 -25.86
N VAL A 392 5.70 -0.10 -25.66
CA VAL A 392 6.19 1.12 -25.02
C VAL A 392 6.05 2.27 -26.02
N PRO A 393 5.32 3.36 -25.70
CA PRO A 393 5.19 4.49 -26.61
C PRO A 393 6.56 5.06 -26.98
N PHE A 394 6.75 5.39 -28.26
CA PHE A 394 8.05 5.89 -28.76
C PHE A 394 8.63 7.06 -27.94
N PRO A 395 7.85 8.05 -27.46
CA PRO A 395 8.38 9.11 -26.60
C PRO A 395 8.96 8.58 -25.27
N LEU A 396 8.29 7.60 -24.65
CA LEU A 396 8.74 6.97 -23.41
C LEU A 396 10.00 6.13 -23.64
N LEU A 397 10.02 5.38 -24.74
CA LEU A 397 11.18 4.58 -25.16
C LEU A 397 12.41 5.47 -25.39
N ARG A 398 12.25 6.62 -26.05
CA ARG A 398 13.32 7.60 -26.25
C ARG A 398 13.81 8.21 -24.94
N ARG A 399 12.92 8.57 -24.01
CA ARG A 399 13.29 9.04 -22.66
C ARG A 399 14.11 8.00 -21.91
N PHE A 400 13.64 6.75 -21.93
CA PHE A 400 14.36 5.65 -21.30
C PHE A 400 15.75 5.46 -21.94
N GLN A 401 15.85 5.44 -23.27
CA GLN A 401 17.14 5.33 -23.98
C GLN A 401 18.11 6.47 -23.65
N ARG A 402 17.65 7.72 -23.51
CA ARG A 402 18.51 8.82 -23.05
C ARG A 402 18.99 8.62 -21.61
N MET A 403 18.12 8.18 -20.70
CA MET A 403 18.50 7.84 -19.33
C MET A 403 19.61 6.78 -19.31
N LEU A 404 19.50 5.73 -20.14
CA LEU A 404 20.49 4.66 -20.22
C LEU A 404 21.82 5.10 -20.85
N THR A 405 21.75 5.84 -21.96
CA THR A 405 22.95 6.19 -22.76
C THR A 405 23.65 7.46 -22.27
N GLY A 406 22.96 8.32 -21.52
CA GLY A 406 23.46 9.66 -21.17
C GLY A 406 23.55 10.61 -22.36
N ALA A 407 22.92 10.28 -23.49
CA ALA A 407 22.96 11.12 -24.69
C ALA A 407 22.06 12.36 -24.49
N THR A 408 22.67 13.54 -24.47
CA THR A 408 21.97 14.81 -24.72
C THR A 408 21.34 14.73 -26.13
N PRO A 409 20.10 15.21 -26.34
CA PRO A 409 19.49 15.20 -27.67
C PRO A 409 20.38 15.99 -28.64
N ASN A 410 20.67 15.39 -29.80
CA ASN A 410 21.11 16.15 -30.98
C ASN A 410 19.98 17.00 -31.53
#